data_AF-A0A021XGG3-F1
#
_entry.id   AF-A0A021XGG3-F1
#
_cell.length_a   1.000
_cell.length_b   1.000
_cell.length_c   1.000
_cell.angle_alpha   90.00
_cell.angle_beta   90.00
_cell.angle_gamma   90.00
#
_symmetry.space_group_name_H-M   'P 1'
#
loop_
_entity.id
_entity.type
_entity.pdbx_description
1 polymer ?
#
loop_
_entity_poly.entity_id
_entity_poly.type
_entity_poly.pdbx_seq_one_letter_code
_entity_poly.pdbx_strand_id
1 'polypeptide(L)'
;MTAHRVIRQFRRSELEARIEELITLLDMLDGDCDLEDGADAEPSLSARPFIINGRPEYDLEDDPAESGIADEGALSLMRSWG
;
A
#
# COMPACT_ATOMS: atom_id res chain seq x y z
N MET A 1 2.43 -37.69 20.89
CA MET A 1 2.22 -36.33 20.35
C MET A 1 1.11 -36.40 19.30
N THR A 2 -0.16 -36.40 19.70
CA THR A 2 -0.90 -37.57 19.20
C THR A 2 -2.06 -37.34 18.23
N ALA A 3 -2.83 -36.26 18.26
CA ALA A 3 -3.85 -36.05 17.22
C ALA A 3 -4.15 -34.58 17.00
N HIS A 4 -4.37 -33.83 18.09
CA HIS A 4 -4.66 -32.40 18.04
C HIS A 4 -3.58 -31.58 17.31
N ARG A 5 -2.30 -31.89 17.56
CA ARG A 5 -1.17 -31.23 16.90
C ARG A 5 -1.15 -31.52 15.40
N VAL A 6 -1.40 -32.78 15.01
CA VAL A 6 -1.44 -33.23 13.62
C VAL A 6 -2.60 -32.57 12.88
N ILE A 7 -3.79 -32.53 13.48
CA ILE A 7 -4.97 -31.87 12.90
C ILE A 7 -4.73 -30.36 12.74
N ARG A 8 -4.14 -29.70 13.74
CA ARG A 8 -3.79 -28.27 13.61
C ARG A 8 -2.77 -28.02 12.51
N GLN A 9 -1.76 -28.86 12.38
CA GLN A 9 -0.74 -28.72 11.35
C GLN A 9 -1.33 -28.93 9.95
N PHE A 10 -2.20 -29.94 9.79
CA PHE A 10 -2.93 -30.17 8.54
C PHE A 10 -3.83 -28.99 8.16
N ARG A 11 -4.65 -28.50 9.11
CA ARG A 11 -5.51 -27.33 8.85
C ARG A 11 -4.70 -26.09 8.53
N ARG A 12 -3.53 -25.92 9.15
CA ARG A 12 -2.63 -24.82 8.85
C ARG A 12 -2.07 -24.92 7.43
N SER A 13 -1.62 -26.10 7.00
CA SER A 13 -1.08 -26.25 5.64
C SER A 13 -2.15 -26.04 4.56
N GLU A 14 -3.39 -26.48 4.82
CA GLU A 14 -4.53 -26.20 3.93
C GLU A 14 -4.81 -24.70 3.81
N LEU A 15 -4.78 -23.97 4.92
CA LEU A 15 -4.95 -22.52 4.92
C LEU A 15 -3.81 -21.81 4.18
N GLU A 16 -2.56 -22.22 4.44
CA GLU A 16 -1.39 -21.68 3.75
C GLU A 16 -1.51 -21.89 2.23
N ALA A 17 -1.87 -23.09 1.78
CA ALA A 17 -2.06 -23.38 0.35
C ALA A 17 -3.16 -22.51 -0.29
N ARG A 18 -4.28 -22.29 0.41
CA ARG A 18 -5.35 -21.41 -0.08
C ARG A 18 -4.96 -19.94 -0.14
N ILE A 19 -4.14 -19.48 0.81
CA ILE A 19 -3.61 -18.12 0.80
C ILE A 19 -2.70 -17.93 -0.41
N GLU A 20 -1.79 -18.86 -0.68
CA GLU A 20 -0.90 -18.79 -1.86
C GLU A 20 -1.69 -18.80 -3.18
N GLU A 21 -2.74 -19.62 -3.29
CA GLU A 21 -3.63 -19.60 -4.46
C GLU A 21 -4.31 -18.23 -4.65
N LEU A 22 -4.80 -17.63 -3.56
CA LEU A 22 -5.46 -16.32 -3.61
C LEU A 22 -4.47 -15.19 -3.94
N ILE A 23 -3.26 -15.21 -3.39
CA ILE A 23 -2.19 -14.27 -3.73
C ILE A 23 -1.86 -14.39 -5.21
N THR A 24 -1.66 -15.61 -5.71
CA THR A 24 -1.40 -15.85 -7.15
C THR A 24 -2.50 -15.26 -8.03
N LEU A 25 -3.77 -15.39 -7.62
CA LEU A 25 -4.89 -14.82 -8.35
C LEU A 25 -4.89 -13.28 -8.32
N LEU A 26 -4.49 -12.66 -7.20
CA LEU A 26 -4.32 -11.21 -7.12
C LEU A 26 -3.20 -10.74 -8.04
N ASP A 27 -2.05 -11.41 -8.03
CA ASP A 27 -0.92 -11.08 -8.93
C ASP A 27 -1.33 -11.18 -10.41
N MET A 28 -2.19 -12.13 -10.77
CA MET A 28 -2.72 -12.25 -12.13
C MET A 28 -3.71 -11.13 -12.50
N LEU A 29 -4.42 -10.56 -11.52
CA LEU A 29 -5.41 -9.50 -11.75
C LEU A 29 -4.76 -8.11 -11.75
N ASP A 30 -3.87 -7.87 -10.80
CA ASP A 30 -3.25 -6.56 -10.56
C ASP A 30 -2.01 -6.34 -11.44
N GLY A 31 -1.53 -7.38 -12.12
CA GLY A 31 -0.33 -7.33 -12.95
C GLY A 31 0.95 -7.44 -12.12
N ASP A 32 2.08 -7.15 -12.75
CA ASP A 32 3.35 -7.10 -12.03
C ASP A 32 3.36 -5.82 -11.17
N CYS A 33 3.33 -5.98 -9.84
CA CYS A 33 3.34 -4.86 -8.91
C CYS A 33 4.66 -4.06 -8.93
N ASP A 34 5.71 -4.63 -9.53
CA ASP A 34 6.97 -3.94 -9.81
C ASP A 34 6.94 -3.22 -11.18
N LEU A 35 5.82 -3.30 -11.91
CA LEU A 35 5.64 -2.74 -13.25
C LEU A 35 4.64 -1.58 -13.16
N GLU A 36 5.16 -0.40 -12.83
CA GLU A 36 4.39 0.85 -12.85
C GLU A 36 3.80 1.10 -14.25
N ASP A 37 2.48 1.24 -14.32
CA ASP A 37 1.78 1.57 -15.55
C ASP A 37 2.18 3.01 -15.94
N GLY A 38 2.93 3.15 -17.05
CA GLY A 38 3.18 4.44 -17.70
C GLY A 38 4.43 5.22 -17.30
N ALA A 39 5.08 4.95 -16.17
CA ALA A 39 6.23 5.75 -15.65
C ALA A 39 5.99 7.29 -15.68
N ASP A 40 4.73 7.70 -15.75
CA ASP A 40 4.26 9.07 -15.93
C ASP A 40 3.40 9.55 -14.75
N ALA A 41 2.99 8.62 -13.87
CA ALA A 41 2.17 8.89 -12.69
C ALA A 41 2.99 9.08 -11.40
N GLU A 42 4.25 8.65 -11.35
CA GLU A 42 5.16 9.06 -10.27
C GLU A 42 5.84 10.40 -10.65
N PRO A 43 5.96 11.36 -9.72
CA PRO A 43 6.83 12.52 -9.95
C PRO A 43 8.20 11.96 -10.27
N SER A 44 8.66 12.16 -11.51
CA SER A 44 9.88 11.50 -12.00
C SER A 44 10.96 11.53 -10.91
N LEU A 45 11.66 10.43 -10.66
CA LEU A 45 12.84 10.45 -9.78
C LEU A 45 13.91 11.47 -10.27
N SER A 46 13.70 12.07 -11.44
CA SER A 46 14.43 13.18 -12.03
C SER A 46 13.80 14.57 -11.83
N ALA A 47 12.74 14.70 -11.04
CA ALA A 47 12.12 15.97 -10.69
C ALA A 47 13.19 16.78 -9.98
N ARG A 48 13.76 17.73 -10.72
CA ARG A 48 14.85 18.56 -10.21
C ARG A 48 14.29 19.33 -9.02
N PRO A 49 14.90 19.24 -7.83
CA PRO A 49 14.45 20.03 -6.71
C PRO A 49 14.50 21.50 -7.07
N PHE A 50 13.48 22.26 -6.66
CA PHE A 50 13.55 23.70 -6.73
C PHE A 50 14.58 24.19 -5.70
N ILE A 51 15.48 25.07 -6.11
CA ILE A 51 16.43 25.67 -5.16
C ILE A 51 15.80 26.92 -4.58
N ILE A 52 15.32 26.82 -3.34
CA ILE A 52 14.80 27.94 -2.57
C ILE A 52 15.81 28.27 -1.47
N ASN A 53 16.31 29.51 -1.43
CA ASN A 53 17.33 29.97 -0.47
C ASN A 53 18.59 29.08 -0.40
N GLY A 54 19.00 28.48 -1.53
CA GLY A 54 20.18 27.63 -1.61
C GLY A 54 19.99 26.21 -1.08
N ARG A 55 18.74 25.79 -0.80
CA ARG A 55 18.40 24.43 -0.39
C ARG A 55 17.53 23.76 -1.44
N PRO A 56 17.70 22.45 -1.68
CA PRO A 56 16.78 21.68 -2.50
C PRO A 56 15.46 21.52 -1.75
N GLU A 57 14.38 22.04 -2.33
CA GLU A 57 13.01 21.80 -1.91
C GLU A 57 12.32 20.97 -3.00
N TYR A 58 11.63 19.92 -2.56
CA TYR A 58 10.81 19.06 -3.41
C TYR A 58 9.38 19.54 -3.27
N ASP A 59 8.64 19.60 -4.39
CA ASP A 59 7.21 19.85 -4.35
C ASP A 59 6.53 18.60 -3.79
N LEU A 60 6.10 18.66 -2.53
CA LEU A 60 5.44 17.57 -1.80
C LEU A 60 3.92 17.64 -1.91
N GLU A 61 3.37 18.62 -2.65
CA GLU A 61 1.91 18.84 -2.71
C GLU A 61 1.13 17.66 -3.33
N ASP A 62 1.81 16.78 -4.08
CA ASP A 62 1.23 15.54 -4.66
C ASP A 62 1.69 14.25 -3.95
N ASP A 63 2.33 14.32 -2.77
CA ASP A 63 2.75 13.12 -2.04
C ASP A 63 1.52 12.36 -1.49
N PRO A 64 1.25 11.11 -1.93
CA PRO A 64 0.16 10.30 -1.40
C PRO A 64 0.28 10.06 0.11
N ALA A 65 1.48 10.17 0.69
CA ALA A 65 1.71 10.11 2.13
C ALA A 65 1.24 11.36 2.88
N GLU A 66 1.14 12.52 2.21
CA GLU A 66 0.55 13.75 2.73
C GLU A 66 -0.97 13.84 2.46
N SER A 67 -1.49 13.08 1.47
CA SER A 67 -2.93 12.84 1.27
C SER A 67 -3.52 11.87 2.31
N GLY A 68 -3.11 12.02 3.58
CA GLY A 68 -3.63 11.26 4.70
C GLY A 68 -5.06 11.65 5.09
N ILE A 69 -5.65 10.81 5.94
CA ILE A 69 -6.98 10.83 6.61
C ILE A 69 -7.38 12.14 7.33
N ALA A 70 -6.78 13.29 7.02
CA ALA A 70 -7.11 14.61 7.57
C ALA A 70 -7.76 15.52 6.52
N ASP A 71 -8.46 14.94 5.54
CA ASP A 71 -9.33 15.71 4.66
C ASP A 71 -10.50 16.34 5.46
N GLU A 72 -11.16 17.32 4.86
CA GLU A 72 -12.33 17.99 5.47
C GLU A 72 -13.43 17.00 5.88
N GLY A 73 -13.50 15.85 5.18
CA GLY A 73 -14.36 14.71 5.50
C GLY A 73 -14.06 14.10 6.88
N ALA A 74 -12.79 13.89 7.22
CA ALA A 74 -12.37 13.38 8.52
C ALA A 74 -12.60 14.38 9.67
N LEU A 75 -12.38 15.69 9.43
CA LEU A 75 -12.73 16.73 10.41
C LEU A 75 -14.24 16.83 10.66
N SER A 76 -15.05 16.61 9.62
CA SER A 76 -16.51 16.55 9.73
C SER A 76 -16.96 15.33 10.54
N LEU A 77 -16.34 14.16 10.30
CA LEU A 77 -16.59 12.95 11.06
C LEU A 77 -16.27 13.16 12.55
N MET A 78 -15.13 13.76 12.89
CA MET A 78 -14.76 14.03 14.29
C MET A 78 -15.70 14.99 15.01
N ARG A 79 -16.29 15.98 14.30
CA ARG A 79 -17.27 16.92 14.89
C ARG A 79 -18.65 16.29 15.10
N SER A 80 -18.99 15.24 14.36
CA SER A 80 -20.29 14.55 14.51
C SER A 80 -20.34 13.58 15.70
N TRP A 81 -19.21 13.32 16.35
CA TRP A 81 -19.09 12.45 17.53
C TRP A 81 -18.88 13.24 18.84
N GLY A 82 -19.10 14.56 18.82
CA GLY A 82 -19.05 15.46 19.98
C GLY A 82 -20.44 15.94 20.40
#